data_AF-A0A8T6MU59-F1
#
_entry.id   AF-A0A8T6MU59-F1
#
_cell.length_a   1.000
_cell.length_b   1.000
_cell.length_c   1.000
_cell.angle_alpha   90.00
_cell.angle_beta   90.00
_cell.angle_gamma   90.00
#
_symmetry.space_group_name_H-M   'P 1'
#
loop_
_entity.id
_entity.type
_entity.pdbx_description
1 polymer ?
#
loop_
_entity_poly.entity_id
_entity_poly.type
_entity_poly.pdbx_seq_one_letter_code
_entity_poly.pdbx_strand_id
1 'polypeptide(L)'
;MADKTNPLVSIIVLNYNAGELLYNCIESIFKTSYDNIEVIVVDNASADQSHIECKKKFDGIKLIENKQNLGYCEGNNVGIREAKGQFIVILNPDTIMESNCITELVSAYEKCGDGLYQPKIVSLYEKNILQSTGNMLHLFGFGFARDKGVLDSSQRNEITQIGYASGTCLFTSQKVLEKVGLLDSFLFLYHDDLDLGWRAAHLGIKSYYVPFATIHHAESYSLKWSSKKFFWLERNRKYCILTHYSKDTYKKMRPYLQRVELMVWLFYLSKGFLGAKIRAELDIRKNKKYIFQRYQELESRKIVPDTEMIKMFPDEIFVPKNVSGSFGSRTF
;
A
#
# COMPACT_ATOMS: atom_id res chain seq x y z
N MET A 1 -6.61 39.71 0.21
CA MET A 1 -6.79 38.26 0.05
C MET A 1 -5.40 37.67 0.14
N ALA A 2 -5.10 36.86 1.16
CA ALA A 2 -3.79 36.24 1.26
C ALA A 2 -3.63 35.31 0.06
N ASP A 3 -2.54 35.49 -0.69
CA ASP A 3 -2.11 34.64 -1.79
C ASP A 3 -1.91 33.23 -1.22
N LYS A 4 -2.94 32.38 -1.26
CA LYS A 4 -2.82 31.00 -0.79
C LYS A 4 -2.09 30.23 -1.88
N THR A 5 -0.77 30.31 -1.85
CA THR A 5 0.08 29.35 -2.56
C THR A 5 -0.35 27.94 -2.16
N ASN A 6 -0.63 27.08 -3.13
CA ASN A 6 -0.96 25.69 -2.88
C ASN A 6 0.13 25.04 -1.98
N PRO A 7 -0.24 24.21 -1.00
CA PRO A 7 0.74 23.54 -0.13
C PRO A 7 1.66 22.61 -0.94
N LEU A 8 2.94 22.53 -0.57
CA LEU A 8 3.90 21.70 -1.28
C LEU A 8 3.55 20.20 -1.11
N VAL A 9 3.49 19.47 -2.23
CA VAL A 9 3.30 18.01 -2.27
C VAL A 9 4.60 17.34 -2.74
N SER A 10 5.24 16.55 -1.88
CA SER A 10 6.39 15.73 -2.27
C SER A 10 5.93 14.36 -2.77
N ILE A 11 6.26 14.04 -4.01
CA ILE A 11 5.91 12.78 -4.68
C ILE A 11 7.15 11.89 -4.70
N ILE A 12 7.06 10.76 -4.01
CA ILE A 12 8.13 9.78 -3.86
C ILE A 12 7.87 8.64 -4.83
N VAL A 13 8.79 8.44 -5.77
CA VAL A 13 8.76 7.34 -6.73
C VAL A 13 9.95 6.43 -6.48
N LEU A 14 9.68 5.23 -5.98
CA LEU A 14 10.72 4.22 -5.76
C LEU A 14 10.97 3.43 -7.05
N ASN A 15 12.17 3.53 -7.60
CA ASN A 15 12.59 2.83 -8.80
C ASN A 15 13.38 1.56 -8.50
N TYR A 16 13.07 0.47 -9.20
CA TYR A 16 13.90 -0.73 -9.26
C TYR A 16 13.70 -1.47 -10.59
N ASN A 17 14.62 -1.24 -11.53
CA ASN A 17 14.58 -1.81 -12.88
C ASN A 17 13.26 -1.56 -13.64
N ALA A 18 12.69 -0.35 -13.54
CA ALA A 18 11.38 -0.06 -14.12
C ALA A 18 11.44 0.38 -15.60
N GLY A 19 12.63 0.63 -16.16
CA GLY A 19 12.78 1.03 -17.57
C GLY A 19 11.84 2.16 -17.99
N GLU A 20 11.13 1.95 -19.10
CA GLU A 20 10.16 2.89 -19.67
C GLU A 20 8.99 3.25 -18.75
N LEU A 21 8.63 2.36 -17.81
CA LEU A 21 7.53 2.63 -16.87
C LEU A 21 7.85 3.87 -16.02
N LEU A 22 9.09 3.98 -15.53
CA LEU A 22 9.53 5.14 -14.77
C LEU A 22 9.35 6.43 -15.57
N TYR A 23 9.75 6.45 -16.85
CA TYR A 23 9.62 7.66 -17.65
C TYR A 23 8.18 8.09 -17.84
N ASN A 24 7.29 7.13 -18.12
CA ASN A 24 5.86 7.41 -18.29
C ASN A 24 5.24 7.93 -16.99
N CYS A 25 5.63 7.36 -15.85
CA CYS A 25 5.22 7.83 -14.53
C CYS A 25 5.67 9.27 -14.28
N ILE A 26 6.97 9.56 -14.42
CA ILE A 26 7.51 10.91 -14.20
C ILE A 26 6.93 11.93 -15.18
N GLU A 27 6.76 11.58 -16.45
CA GLU A 27 6.12 12.45 -17.44
C GLU A 27 4.68 12.79 -17.06
N SER A 28 3.92 11.82 -16.53
CA SER A 28 2.55 12.05 -16.07
C SER A 28 2.48 12.97 -14.84
N ILE A 29 3.45 12.87 -13.93
CA ILE A 29 3.57 13.76 -12.77
C ILE A 29 3.76 15.21 -13.24
N PHE A 30 4.67 15.46 -14.18
CA PHE A 30 4.92 16.81 -14.71
C PHE A 30 3.78 17.37 -15.57
N LYS A 31 2.78 16.55 -15.92
CA LYS A 31 1.54 16.96 -16.61
C LYS A 31 0.39 17.29 -15.63
N THR A 32 0.62 17.23 -14.32
CA THR A 32 -0.39 17.61 -13.33
C THR A 32 -0.76 19.08 -13.42
N SER A 33 -2.01 19.41 -13.07
CA SER A 33 -2.47 20.80 -12.94
C SER A 33 -2.13 21.42 -11.59
N TYR A 34 -1.52 20.66 -10.67
CA TYR A 34 -1.05 21.15 -9.38
C TYR A 34 0.34 21.79 -9.53
N ASP A 35 0.48 23.04 -9.09
CA ASP A 35 1.66 23.87 -9.38
C ASP A 35 2.80 23.73 -8.37
N ASN A 36 2.52 23.32 -7.13
CA ASN A 36 3.52 23.24 -6.07
C ASN A 36 3.88 21.79 -5.70
N ILE A 37 4.75 21.18 -6.52
CA ILE A 37 5.21 19.79 -6.33
C ILE A 37 6.73 19.69 -6.18
N GLU A 38 7.17 18.68 -5.43
CA GLU A 38 8.55 18.20 -5.38
C GLU A 38 8.55 16.74 -5.84
N VAL A 39 9.35 16.39 -6.85
CA VAL A 39 9.43 15.01 -7.35
C VAL A 39 10.73 14.37 -6.90
N ILE A 40 10.66 13.32 -6.09
CA ILE A 40 11.80 12.59 -5.55
C ILE A 40 11.78 11.18 -6.12
N VAL A 41 12.81 10.84 -6.90
CA VAL A 41 13.04 9.49 -7.39
C VAL A 41 14.10 8.83 -6.53
N VAL A 42 13.76 7.70 -5.92
CA VAL A 42 14.72 6.89 -5.15
C VAL A 42 15.04 5.65 -5.97
N ASP A 43 16.30 5.47 -6.39
CA ASP A 43 16.74 4.26 -7.08
C ASP A 43 17.24 3.20 -6.08
N ASN A 44 16.74 1.97 -6.20
CA ASN A 44 17.09 0.84 -5.34
C ASN A 44 18.18 -0.06 -5.94
N ALA A 45 19.25 0.54 -6.46
CA ALA A 45 20.36 -0.13 -7.14
C ALA A 45 19.90 -0.87 -8.41
N SER A 46 19.23 -0.13 -9.31
CA SER A 46 18.79 -0.66 -10.60
C SER A 46 19.98 -0.92 -11.54
N ALA A 47 19.94 -2.05 -12.23
CA ALA A 47 20.94 -2.42 -13.23
C ALA A 47 20.63 -1.84 -14.63
N ASP A 48 19.35 -1.55 -14.90
CA ASP A 48 18.86 -1.09 -16.20
C ASP A 48 19.16 0.38 -16.54
N GLN A 49 19.81 1.11 -15.64
CA GLN A 49 20.15 2.54 -15.77
C GLN A 49 18.95 3.48 -15.96
N SER A 50 17.72 3.00 -15.70
CA SER A 50 16.48 3.78 -15.90
C SER A 50 16.47 5.09 -15.10
N HIS A 51 17.02 5.09 -13.89
CA HIS A 51 17.10 6.28 -13.05
C HIS A 51 18.04 7.36 -13.62
N ILE A 52 19.17 6.96 -14.21
CA ILE A 52 20.14 7.90 -14.80
C ILE A 52 19.54 8.60 -16.01
N GLU A 53 18.96 7.82 -16.92
CA GLU A 53 18.31 8.36 -18.12
C GLU A 53 17.07 9.19 -17.75
N CYS A 54 16.34 8.81 -16.70
CA CYS A 54 15.21 9.58 -16.19
C CYS A 54 15.69 10.96 -15.70
N LYS A 55 16.78 11.01 -14.93
CA LYS A 55 17.36 12.27 -14.44
C LYS A 55 17.87 13.16 -15.58
N LYS A 56 18.41 12.60 -16.65
CA LYS A 56 18.80 13.37 -17.86
C LYS A 56 17.60 13.95 -18.59
N LYS A 57 16.48 13.22 -18.65
CA LYS A 57 15.26 13.65 -19.36
C LYS A 57 14.45 14.69 -18.58
N PHE A 58 14.48 14.63 -17.24
CA PHE A 58 13.66 15.47 -16.38
C PHE A 58 14.52 16.19 -15.32
N ASP A 59 14.93 17.43 -15.61
CA ASP A 59 15.76 18.22 -14.70
C ASP A 59 15.11 18.48 -13.33
N GLY A 60 13.77 18.54 -13.29
CA GLY A 60 12.98 18.82 -12.09
C GLY A 60 12.92 17.70 -11.03
N ILE A 61 13.52 16.53 -11.27
CA ILE A 61 13.52 15.44 -10.28
C ILE A 61 14.72 15.55 -9.32
N LYS A 62 14.49 15.25 -8.04
CA LYS A 62 15.56 14.95 -7.08
C LYS A 62 15.82 13.44 -7.11
N LEU A 63 16.97 13.03 -7.63
CA LEU A 63 17.39 11.62 -7.66
C LEU A 63 18.20 11.27 -6.40
N ILE A 64 17.85 10.15 -5.75
CA ILE A 64 18.59 9.56 -4.63
C ILE A 64 18.93 8.12 -4.98
N GLU A 65 20.20 7.74 -4.92
CA GLU A 65 20.66 6.40 -5.31
C GLU A 65 21.08 5.57 -4.10
N ASN A 66 20.33 4.51 -3.81
CA ASN A 66 20.69 3.55 -2.77
C ASN A 66 21.78 2.60 -3.26
N LYS A 67 22.73 2.26 -2.38
CA LYS A 67 23.82 1.32 -2.68
C LYS A 67 23.37 -0.13 -2.88
N GLN A 68 22.17 -0.47 -2.42
CA GLN A 68 21.59 -1.80 -2.49
C GLN A 68 20.06 -1.70 -2.53
N ASN A 69 19.39 -2.78 -2.92
CA ASN A 69 17.93 -2.84 -2.87
C ASN A 69 17.44 -2.94 -1.41
N LEU A 70 16.91 -1.83 -0.89
CA LEU A 70 16.38 -1.73 0.49
C LEU A 70 14.93 -2.24 0.63
N GLY A 71 14.34 -2.72 -0.46
CA GLY A 71 12.93 -3.08 -0.51
C GLY A 71 12.02 -1.87 -0.70
N TYR A 72 10.73 -2.14 -0.79
CA TYR A 72 9.69 -1.13 -0.94
C TYR A 72 9.61 -0.19 0.27
N CYS A 73 9.62 -0.75 1.48
CA CYS A 73 9.44 0.03 2.71
C CYS A 73 10.56 1.05 2.91
N GLU A 74 11.79 0.56 3.07
CA GLU A 74 12.92 1.46 3.38
C GLU A 74 13.31 2.30 2.16
N GLY A 75 13.15 1.79 0.94
CA GLY A 75 13.36 2.56 -0.28
C GLY A 75 12.47 3.82 -0.33
N ASN A 76 11.16 3.67 -0.06
CA ASN A 76 10.27 4.82 0.05
C ASN A 76 10.63 5.70 1.26
N ASN A 77 10.98 5.12 2.41
CA ASN A 77 11.36 5.88 3.60
C ASN A 77 12.57 6.80 3.36
N VAL A 78 13.54 6.39 2.53
CA VAL A 78 14.66 7.27 2.12
C VAL A 78 14.12 8.54 1.45
N GLY A 79 13.17 8.40 0.52
CA GLY A 79 12.54 9.55 -0.14
C GLY A 79 11.69 10.38 0.81
N ILE A 80 10.90 9.75 1.68
CA ILE A 80 10.06 10.44 2.66
C ILE A 80 10.88 11.29 3.64
N ARG A 81 12.04 10.80 4.09
CA ARG A 81 12.94 11.57 4.98
C ARG A 81 13.53 12.80 4.30
N GLU A 82 13.64 12.76 2.98
CA GLU A 82 14.22 13.82 2.14
C GLU A 82 13.17 14.80 1.58
N ALA A 83 11.89 14.53 1.85
CA ALA A 83 10.74 15.29 1.40
C ALA A 83 10.54 16.58 2.21
N LYS A 84 10.16 17.65 1.51
CA LYS A 84 9.90 18.98 2.12
C LYS A 84 8.42 19.36 2.14
N GLY A 85 7.58 18.58 1.47
CA GLY A 85 6.17 18.84 1.29
C GLY A 85 5.38 18.70 2.59
N GLN A 86 4.37 19.56 2.74
CA GLN A 86 3.34 19.39 3.77
C GLN A 86 2.59 18.07 3.56
N PHE A 87 2.45 17.67 2.30
CA PHE A 87 1.86 16.40 1.90
C PHE A 87 2.89 15.51 1.21
N ILE A 88 2.71 14.21 1.39
CA ILE A 88 3.52 13.16 0.81
C ILE A 88 2.63 12.28 -0.05
N VAL A 89 3.08 12.00 -1.28
CA VAL A 89 2.52 10.97 -2.15
C VAL A 89 3.57 9.88 -2.32
N ILE A 90 3.26 8.65 -1.94
CA ILE A 90 4.02 7.47 -2.36
C ILE A 90 3.39 6.98 -3.66
N LEU A 91 4.16 6.85 -4.73
CA LEU A 91 3.67 6.45 -6.05
C LEU A 91 4.57 5.37 -6.67
N ASN A 92 3.95 4.30 -7.16
CA ASN A 92 4.70 3.27 -7.88
C ASN A 92 5.19 3.78 -9.26
N PRO A 93 6.37 3.31 -9.72
CA PRO A 93 6.94 3.74 -11.00
C PRO A 93 6.18 3.20 -12.21
N ASP A 94 5.26 2.25 -12.04
CA ASP A 94 4.46 1.64 -13.10
C ASP A 94 3.03 2.19 -13.15
N THR A 95 2.91 3.50 -12.90
CA THR A 95 1.64 4.24 -12.91
C THR A 95 1.67 5.42 -13.88
N ILE A 96 0.49 5.88 -14.31
CA ILE A 96 0.26 7.14 -15.00
C ILE A 96 -0.80 7.91 -14.21
N MET A 97 -0.46 9.10 -13.73
CA MET A 97 -1.34 9.94 -12.94
C MET A 97 -2.16 10.88 -13.83
N GLU A 98 -3.47 11.00 -13.57
CA GLU A 98 -4.31 11.99 -14.25
C GLU A 98 -4.01 13.41 -13.73
N SER A 99 -4.18 14.41 -14.60
CA SER A 99 -3.67 15.76 -14.33
C SER A 99 -4.24 16.40 -13.06
N ASN A 100 -5.51 16.14 -12.74
CA ASN A 100 -6.19 16.68 -11.55
C ASN A 100 -6.00 15.82 -10.28
N CYS A 101 -5.32 14.67 -10.34
CA CYS A 101 -5.28 13.70 -9.25
C CYS A 101 -4.79 14.31 -7.92
N ILE A 102 -3.70 15.10 -7.94
CA ILE A 102 -3.14 15.73 -6.74
C ILE A 102 -4.11 16.76 -6.16
N THR A 103 -4.71 17.58 -7.02
CA THR A 103 -5.72 18.59 -6.64
C THR A 103 -6.90 17.94 -5.90
N GLU A 104 -7.39 16.82 -6.41
CA GLU A 104 -8.51 16.07 -5.79
C GLU A 104 -8.11 15.43 -4.45
N LEU A 105 -6.87 14.93 -4.31
CA LEU A 105 -6.36 14.38 -3.05
C LEU A 105 -6.21 15.47 -1.98
N VAL A 106 -5.70 16.64 -2.35
CA VAL A 106 -5.59 17.80 -1.45
C VAL A 106 -6.99 18.28 -1.04
N SER A 107 -7.93 18.41 -1.98
CA SER A 107 -9.34 18.77 -1.71
C SER A 107 -10.02 17.76 -0.78
N ALA A 108 -9.72 16.46 -0.94
CA ALA A 108 -10.22 15.42 -0.04
C ALA A 108 -9.67 15.59 1.38
N TYR A 109 -8.38 15.93 1.53
CA TYR A 109 -7.78 16.23 2.84
C TYR A 109 -8.41 17.47 3.50
N GLU A 110 -8.66 18.53 2.74
CA GLU A 110 -9.33 19.73 3.27
C GLU A 110 -10.73 19.42 3.82
N LYS A 111 -11.44 18.45 3.23
CA LYS A 111 -12.77 18.01 3.65
C LYS A 111 -12.74 17.02 4.82
N CYS A 112 -11.83 16.05 4.79
CA CYS A 112 -11.83 14.90 5.69
C CYS A 112 -10.79 14.99 6.83
N GLY A 113 -9.79 15.86 6.71
CA GLY A 113 -8.76 16.11 7.71
C GLY A 113 -7.59 15.11 7.68
N ASP A 114 -6.92 14.92 8.82
CA ASP A 114 -5.80 13.99 8.93
C ASP A 114 -6.22 12.55 8.59
N GLY A 115 -5.61 11.95 7.57
CA GLY A 115 -5.96 10.63 7.05
C GLY A 115 -4.96 10.08 6.04
N LEU A 116 -5.17 8.83 5.64
CA LEU A 116 -4.52 8.20 4.47
C LEU A 116 -5.50 8.22 3.31
N TYR A 117 -5.06 8.62 2.12
CA TYR A 117 -5.94 8.79 0.97
C TYR A 117 -5.43 7.97 -0.20
N GLN A 118 -6.36 7.29 -0.87
CA GLN A 118 -6.09 6.51 -2.07
C GLN A 118 -6.94 7.04 -3.23
N PRO A 119 -6.36 7.31 -4.41
CA PRO A 119 -7.13 7.58 -5.62
C PRO A 119 -7.81 6.29 -6.13
N LYS A 120 -8.66 6.46 -7.14
CA LYS A 120 -9.11 5.38 -8.00
C LYS A 120 -7.94 4.81 -8.80
N ILE A 121 -7.74 3.50 -8.69
CA ILE A 121 -6.69 2.79 -9.44
C ILE A 121 -7.35 1.99 -10.54
N VAL A 122 -7.06 2.34 -11.79
CA VAL A 122 -7.61 1.73 -13.00
C VAL A 122 -6.48 0.98 -13.73
N SER A 123 -6.83 -0.07 -14.46
CA SER A 123 -5.89 -0.81 -15.29
C SER A 123 -5.42 0.07 -16.46
N LEU A 124 -4.10 0.16 -16.64
CA LEU A 124 -3.51 0.84 -17.80
C LEU A 124 -3.77 0.07 -19.11
N TYR A 125 -3.90 -1.26 -19.02
CA TYR A 125 -3.99 -2.13 -20.19
C TYR A 125 -5.41 -2.61 -20.51
N GLU A 126 -6.30 -2.72 -19.52
CA GLU A 126 -7.72 -3.02 -19.77
C GLU A 126 -8.60 -1.79 -19.59
N LYS A 127 -9.33 -1.46 -20.65
CA LYS A 127 -10.25 -0.33 -20.67
C LYS A 127 -11.29 -0.45 -19.56
N ASN A 128 -11.33 0.58 -18.71
CA ASN A 128 -12.30 0.75 -17.63
C ASN A 128 -12.32 -0.41 -16.61
N ILE A 129 -11.21 -1.13 -16.39
CA ILE A 129 -11.16 -2.15 -15.33
C ILE A 129 -10.53 -1.55 -14.07
N LEU A 130 -11.26 -1.65 -12.95
CA LEU A 130 -10.77 -1.24 -11.64
C LEU A 130 -9.70 -2.21 -11.13
N GLN A 131 -8.64 -1.68 -10.56
CA GLN A 131 -7.67 -2.44 -9.78
C GLN A 131 -7.88 -2.31 -8.28
N SER A 132 -8.27 -1.12 -7.82
CA SER A 132 -8.63 -0.88 -6.43
C SER A 132 -9.43 0.42 -6.29
N THR A 133 -10.53 0.36 -5.53
CA THR A 133 -11.24 1.54 -5.00
C THR A 133 -10.99 1.71 -3.50
N GLY A 134 -9.88 1.15 -3.01
CA GLY A 134 -9.51 1.08 -1.61
C GLY A 134 -9.19 -0.35 -1.19
N ASN A 135 -8.27 -0.52 -0.25
CA ASN A 135 -7.96 -1.84 0.25
C ASN A 135 -8.72 -2.15 1.54
N MET A 136 -9.01 -3.43 1.73
CA MET A 136 -9.77 -3.97 2.84
C MET A 136 -8.91 -4.94 3.64
N LEU A 137 -9.03 -4.86 4.96
CA LEU A 137 -8.28 -5.69 5.90
C LEU A 137 -9.21 -6.70 6.55
N HIS A 138 -8.98 -7.98 6.31
CA HIS A 138 -9.73 -9.08 6.90
C HIS A 138 -9.17 -9.48 8.28
N LEU A 139 -10.05 -9.99 9.15
CA LEU A 139 -9.74 -10.43 10.53
C LEU A 139 -8.50 -11.33 10.64
N PHE A 140 -8.24 -12.19 9.66
CA PHE A 140 -7.08 -13.10 9.65
C PHE A 140 -5.81 -12.52 9.01
N GLY A 141 -5.70 -11.19 8.93
CA GLY A 141 -4.52 -10.46 8.44
C GLY A 141 -4.39 -10.42 6.91
N PHE A 142 -5.41 -10.88 6.18
CA PHE A 142 -5.41 -10.80 4.72
C PHE A 142 -5.82 -9.40 4.28
N GLY A 143 -5.02 -8.80 3.39
CA GLY A 143 -5.37 -7.59 2.67
C GLY A 143 -5.87 -7.92 1.27
N PHE A 144 -6.89 -7.21 0.79
CA PHE A 144 -7.34 -7.33 -0.59
C PHE A 144 -7.83 -6.00 -1.15
N ALA A 145 -7.74 -5.85 -2.46
CA ALA A 145 -8.22 -4.67 -3.17
C ALA A 145 -9.72 -4.79 -3.45
N ARG A 146 -10.48 -3.79 -2.99
CA ARG A 146 -11.93 -3.68 -3.26
C ARG A 146 -12.16 -3.40 -4.74
N ASP A 147 -13.17 -4.03 -5.31
CA ASP A 147 -13.61 -3.88 -6.70
C ASP A 147 -12.57 -4.30 -7.77
N LYS A 148 -11.53 -5.06 -7.41
CA LYS A 148 -10.49 -5.50 -8.35
C LYS A 148 -11.07 -6.38 -9.49
N GLY A 149 -10.83 -6.00 -10.74
CA GLY A 149 -11.34 -6.71 -11.92
C GLY A 149 -12.81 -6.41 -12.24
N VAL A 150 -13.44 -5.46 -11.54
CA VAL A 150 -14.78 -4.97 -11.85
C VAL A 150 -14.69 -3.87 -12.92
N LEU A 151 -15.67 -3.81 -13.82
CA LEU A 151 -15.78 -2.71 -14.77
C LEU A 151 -16.17 -1.43 -14.02
N ASP A 152 -15.42 -0.35 -14.23
CA ASP A 152 -15.72 0.97 -13.70
C ASP A 152 -17.03 1.47 -14.34
N SER A 153 -18.11 1.37 -13.57
CA SER A 153 -19.43 1.91 -13.91
C SER A 153 -19.66 3.31 -13.32
N SER A 154 -18.65 3.95 -12.72
CA SER A 154 -18.69 5.29 -12.11
C SER A 154 -19.79 5.50 -11.05
N GLN A 155 -20.16 4.44 -10.32
CA GLN A 155 -21.22 4.52 -9.30
C GLN A 155 -20.76 5.13 -7.97
N ARG A 156 -19.45 5.22 -7.71
CA ARG A 156 -18.91 5.81 -6.47
C ARG A 156 -18.40 7.23 -6.74
N ASN A 157 -19.22 8.23 -6.41
CA ASN A 157 -18.90 9.65 -6.59
C ASN A 157 -18.60 10.38 -5.27
N GLU A 158 -18.55 9.64 -4.15
CA GLU A 158 -18.31 10.20 -2.82
C GLU A 158 -16.99 9.69 -2.24
N ILE A 159 -16.34 10.56 -1.46
CA ILE A 159 -15.19 10.17 -0.64
C ILE A 159 -15.72 9.20 0.42
N THR A 160 -15.19 7.98 0.42
CA THR A 160 -15.66 6.92 1.34
C THR A 160 -14.53 6.37 2.18
N GLN A 161 -14.83 6.00 3.42
CA GLN A 161 -13.88 5.33 4.28
C GLN A 161 -13.56 3.92 3.73
N ILE A 162 -12.30 3.53 3.83
CA ILE A 162 -11.78 2.23 3.40
C ILE A 162 -10.94 1.61 4.54
N GLY A 163 -10.56 0.34 4.39
CA GLY A 163 -9.75 -0.36 5.39
C GLY A 163 -8.36 0.25 5.50
N TYR A 164 -7.67 0.41 4.37
CA TYR A 164 -6.39 1.10 4.27
C TYR A 164 -6.12 1.61 2.84
N ALA A 165 -5.33 2.67 2.71
CA ALA A 165 -4.89 3.20 1.42
C ALA A 165 -3.77 2.34 0.82
N SER A 166 -3.80 2.11 -0.49
CA SER A 166 -2.83 1.28 -1.20
C SER A 166 -1.50 1.97 -1.42
N GLY A 167 -0.39 1.24 -1.24
CA GLY A 167 0.96 1.69 -1.57
C GLY A 167 1.20 1.99 -3.05
N THR A 168 0.33 1.55 -3.97
CA THR A 168 0.44 1.93 -5.39
C THR A 168 0.35 3.44 -5.58
N CYS A 169 -0.56 4.09 -4.85
CA CYS A 169 -0.61 5.53 -4.70
C CYS A 169 -1.26 5.88 -3.36
N LEU A 170 -0.45 6.35 -2.40
CA LEU A 170 -0.89 6.75 -1.07
C LEU A 170 -0.56 8.22 -0.85
N PHE A 171 -1.58 9.02 -0.56
CA PHE A 171 -1.44 10.41 -0.15
C PHE A 171 -1.70 10.58 1.34
N THR A 172 -0.85 11.35 2.03
CA THR A 172 -1.08 11.72 3.43
C THR A 172 -0.29 12.99 3.79
N SER A 173 -0.55 13.56 4.98
CA SER A 173 0.23 14.70 5.48
C SER A 173 1.50 14.22 6.18
N GLN A 174 2.56 15.06 6.14
CA GLN A 174 3.78 14.81 6.91
C GLN A 174 3.46 14.63 8.41
N LYS A 175 2.54 15.43 8.93
CA LYS A 175 2.01 15.33 10.31
C LYS A 175 1.43 13.95 10.63
N VAL A 176 0.70 13.32 9.71
CA VAL A 176 0.20 11.95 9.90
C VAL A 176 1.37 10.96 9.96
N LEU A 177 2.36 11.08 9.08
CA LEU A 177 3.55 10.21 9.11
C LEU A 177 4.39 10.40 10.38
N GLU A 178 4.51 11.61 10.92
CA GLU A 178 5.15 11.86 12.21
C GLU A 178 4.41 11.17 13.35
N LYS A 179 3.07 11.20 13.33
CA LYS A 179 2.23 10.58 14.36
C LYS A 179 2.19 9.06 14.26
N VAL A 180 2.11 8.50 13.05
CA VAL A 180 1.96 7.05 12.80
C VAL A 180 3.32 6.35 12.74
N GLY A 181 4.35 7.04 12.28
CA GLY A 181 5.64 6.50 11.88
C GLY A 181 5.67 6.08 10.40
N LEU A 182 6.88 5.98 9.85
CA LEU A 182 7.13 5.60 8.45
C LEU A 182 6.73 4.15 8.13
N LEU A 183 6.98 3.68 6.91
CA LEU A 183 6.78 2.26 6.56
C LEU A 183 7.71 1.38 7.39
N ASP A 184 7.24 0.21 7.84
CA ASP A 184 8.05 -0.69 8.64
C ASP A 184 9.05 -1.46 7.78
N SER A 185 10.32 -1.06 7.82
CA SER A 185 11.39 -1.63 7.01
C SER A 185 11.61 -3.13 7.23
N PHE A 186 11.10 -3.70 8.33
CA PHE A 186 11.11 -5.16 8.54
C PHE A 186 10.27 -5.90 7.50
N LEU A 187 9.22 -5.28 6.94
CA LEU A 187 8.31 -5.90 5.96
C LEU A 187 8.97 -6.08 4.60
N PHE A 188 9.93 -5.22 4.25
CA PHE A 188 10.62 -5.17 2.96
C PHE A 188 9.68 -4.88 1.77
N LEU A 189 8.70 -5.75 1.48
CA LEU A 189 7.66 -5.57 0.46
C LEU A 189 6.38 -6.39 0.79
N TYR A 190 5.22 -5.93 0.31
CA TYR A 190 3.87 -6.44 0.61
C TYR A 190 3.46 -6.29 2.07
N HIS A 191 2.16 -6.05 2.30
CA HIS A 191 1.59 -5.71 3.62
C HIS A 191 2.17 -4.44 4.25
N ASP A 192 3.02 -3.71 3.54
CA ASP A 192 3.60 -2.44 3.95
C ASP A 192 2.52 -1.36 4.15
N ASP A 193 1.68 -1.17 3.15
CA ASP A 193 0.50 -0.30 3.18
C ASP A 193 -0.56 -0.76 4.20
N LEU A 194 -0.78 -2.07 4.31
CA LEU A 194 -1.66 -2.68 5.30
C LEU A 194 -1.19 -2.40 6.73
N ASP A 195 0.10 -2.59 7.01
CA ASP A 195 0.68 -2.28 8.32
C ASP A 195 0.55 -0.79 8.65
N LEU A 196 0.89 0.09 7.71
CA LEU A 196 0.75 1.54 7.89
C LEU A 196 -0.70 1.94 8.17
N GLY A 197 -1.65 1.42 7.38
CA GLY A 197 -3.07 1.66 7.56
C GLY A 197 -3.61 1.13 8.89
N TRP A 198 -3.17 -0.05 9.31
CA TRP A 198 -3.57 -0.64 10.59
C TRP A 198 -3.00 0.15 11.78
N ARG A 199 -1.74 0.59 11.71
CA ARG A 199 -1.16 1.50 12.71
C ARG A 199 -1.92 2.83 12.77
N ALA A 200 -2.25 3.41 11.61
CA ALA A 200 -3.03 4.64 11.54
C ALA A 200 -4.40 4.47 12.20
N ALA A 201 -5.11 3.38 11.89
CA ALA A 201 -6.41 3.08 12.45
C ALA A 201 -6.36 2.88 13.98
N HIS A 202 -5.32 2.22 14.51
CA HIS A 202 -5.10 2.12 15.96
C HIS A 202 -4.90 3.47 16.65
N LEU A 203 -4.53 4.52 15.91
CA LEU A 203 -4.39 5.90 16.40
C LEU A 203 -5.62 6.78 16.08
N GLY A 204 -6.71 6.17 15.61
CA GLY A 204 -7.95 6.86 15.22
C GLY A 204 -7.85 7.60 13.89
N ILE A 205 -6.80 7.38 13.09
CA ILE A 205 -6.60 8.01 11.78
C ILE A 205 -7.22 7.11 10.71
N LYS A 206 -8.11 7.68 9.91
CA LYS A 206 -8.91 6.95 8.92
C LYS A 206 -8.20 6.90 7.57
N SER A 207 -8.61 5.91 6.77
CA SER A 207 -8.24 5.81 5.36
C SER A 207 -9.44 6.10 4.46
N TYR A 208 -9.21 6.78 3.34
CA TYR A 208 -10.24 7.26 2.44
C TYR A 208 -9.95 6.90 0.98
N TYR A 209 -11.00 6.55 0.26
CA TYR A 209 -11.02 6.47 -1.20
C TYR A 209 -11.50 7.80 -1.79
N VAL A 210 -10.75 8.34 -2.75
CA VAL A 210 -11.04 9.61 -3.43
C VAL A 210 -11.41 9.31 -4.89
N PRO A 211 -12.70 9.34 -5.26
CA PRO A 211 -13.16 8.83 -6.56
C PRO A 211 -12.78 9.67 -7.78
N PHE A 212 -12.57 10.98 -7.58
CA PHE A 212 -12.21 11.92 -8.65
C PHE A 212 -10.70 12.04 -8.87
N ALA A 213 -9.90 11.51 -7.95
CA ALA A 213 -8.47 11.33 -8.16
C ALA A 213 -8.25 9.98 -8.84
N THR A 214 -7.53 9.94 -9.97
CA THR A 214 -7.34 8.70 -10.74
C THR A 214 -5.87 8.51 -11.10
N ILE A 215 -5.42 7.25 -10.99
CA ILE A 215 -4.19 6.76 -11.59
C ILE A 215 -4.46 5.51 -12.43
N HIS A 216 -3.66 5.32 -13.47
CA HIS A 216 -3.66 4.11 -14.31
C HIS A 216 -2.43 3.28 -13.96
N HIS A 217 -2.59 2.01 -13.64
CA HIS A 217 -1.51 1.14 -13.16
C HIS A 217 -1.23 0.01 -14.17
N ALA A 218 0.05 -0.20 -14.47
CA ALA A 218 0.52 -1.15 -15.46
C ALA A 218 0.55 -2.61 -14.97
N GLU A 219 0.27 -2.90 -13.69
CA GLU A 219 0.06 -4.28 -13.29
C GLU A 219 -1.12 -4.85 -14.08
N SER A 220 -1.02 -6.08 -14.60
CA SER A 220 -2.23 -6.74 -15.11
C SER A 220 -3.13 -7.08 -13.93
N TYR A 221 -4.45 -6.95 -14.09
CA TYR A 221 -5.38 -7.50 -13.09
C TYR A 221 -5.24 -9.03 -12.91
N SER A 222 -4.58 -9.72 -13.86
CA SER A 222 -4.24 -11.14 -13.75
C SER A 222 -3.19 -11.42 -12.67
N LEU A 223 -3.47 -12.42 -11.84
CA LEU A 223 -2.59 -12.77 -10.73
C LEU A 223 -1.35 -13.52 -11.21
N LYS A 224 -0.19 -12.86 -11.13
CA LYS A 224 1.11 -13.51 -11.25
C LYS A 224 1.54 -14.10 -9.91
N TRP A 225 1.43 -15.42 -9.79
CA TRP A 225 1.85 -16.15 -8.59
C TRP A 225 3.32 -16.56 -8.67
N SER A 226 4.06 -16.36 -7.59
CA SER A 226 5.44 -16.81 -7.48
C SER A 226 5.80 -17.19 -6.05
N SER A 227 6.70 -18.15 -5.89
CA SER A 227 7.18 -18.59 -4.57
C SER A 227 7.72 -17.42 -3.73
N LYS A 228 8.40 -16.45 -4.35
CA LYS A 228 8.92 -15.25 -3.69
C LYS A 228 7.80 -14.34 -3.19
N LYS A 229 6.77 -14.10 -4.01
CA LYS A 229 5.60 -13.29 -3.61
C LYS A 229 4.86 -13.91 -2.43
N PHE A 230 4.58 -15.21 -2.51
CA PHE A 230 3.89 -15.93 -1.45
C PHE A 230 4.72 -16.07 -0.16
N PHE A 231 6.06 -16.11 -0.24
CA PHE A 231 6.90 -16.00 0.95
C PHE A 231 6.65 -14.69 1.71
N TRP A 232 6.72 -13.54 1.02
CA TRP A 232 6.54 -12.23 1.64
C TRP A 232 5.12 -12.03 2.16
N LEU A 233 4.10 -12.38 1.36
CA LEU A 233 2.70 -12.27 1.79
C LEU A 233 2.42 -13.06 3.06
N GLU A 234 2.92 -14.30 3.17
CA GLU A 234 2.68 -15.09 4.37
C GLU A 234 3.48 -14.61 5.56
N ARG A 235 4.77 -14.38 5.37
CA ARG A 235 5.65 -13.90 6.44
C ARG A 235 5.08 -12.60 7.02
N ASN A 236 4.72 -11.65 6.17
CA ASN A 236 4.24 -10.35 6.60
C ASN A 236 2.82 -10.40 7.17
N ARG A 237 1.93 -11.24 6.64
CA ARG A 237 0.62 -11.50 7.26
C ARG A 237 0.77 -11.94 8.72
N LYS A 238 1.66 -12.89 8.99
CA LYS A 238 1.90 -13.38 10.36
C LYS A 238 2.55 -12.32 11.24
N TYR A 239 3.48 -11.53 10.68
CA TYR A 239 4.04 -10.38 11.38
C TYR A 239 2.95 -9.41 11.83
N CYS A 240 2.05 -9.01 10.95
CA CYS A 240 0.99 -8.07 11.28
C CYS A 240 0.05 -8.63 12.35
N ILE A 241 -0.39 -9.89 12.25
CA ILE A 241 -1.24 -10.51 13.28
C ILE A 241 -0.55 -10.52 14.66
N LEU A 242 0.76 -10.80 14.70
CA LEU A 242 1.51 -10.89 15.94
C LEU A 242 1.87 -9.53 16.57
N THR A 243 1.83 -8.45 15.79
CA THR A 243 2.21 -7.10 16.23
C THR A 243 1.02 -6.18 16.47
N HIS A 244 -0.10 -6.39 15.77
CA HIS A 244 -1.27 -5.51 15.86
C HIS A 244 -2.34 -5.97 16.84
N TYR A 245 -2.58 -7.28 16.98
CA TYR A 245 -3.56 -7.74 17.97
C TYR A 245 -2.98 -7.73 19.38
N SER A 246 -3.77 -7.27 20.34
CA SER A 246 -3.48 -7.47 21.76
C SER A 246 -3.38 -8.97 22.07
N LYS A 247 -2.64 -9.30 23.13
CA LYS A 247 -2.50 -10.70 23.58
C LYS A 247 -3.84 -11.36 23.87
N ASP A 248 -4.80 -10.61 24.41
CA ASP A 248 -6.13 -11.12 24.73
C ASP A 248 -6.95 -11.42 23.47
N THR A 249 -6.96 -10.51 22.50
CA THR A 249 -7.59 -10.74 21.19
C THR A 249 -6.95 -11.92 20.47
N TYR A 250 -5.62 -11.97 20.40
CA TYR A 250 -4.90 -13.09 19.79
C TYR A 250 -5.25 -14.42 20.47
N LYS A 251 -5.30 -14.45 21.80
CA LYS A 251 -5.67 -15.65 22.56
C LYS A 251 -7.09 -16.13 22.23
N LYS A 252 -8.06 -15.21 22.13
CA LYS A 252 -9.45 -15.51 21.74
C LYS A 252 -9.55 -16.00 20.29
N MET A 253 -8.78 -15.40 19.39
CA MET A 253 -8.78 -15.76 17.96
C MET A 253 -7.99 -17.03 17.64
N ARG A 254 -7.10 -17.47 18.53
CA ARG A 254 -6.17 -18.60 18.32
C ARG A 254 -6.81 -19.87 17.70
N PRO A 255 -7.95 -20.41 18.17
CA PRO A 255 -8.52 -21.62 17.55
C PRO A 255 -8.98 -21.40 16.10
N TYR A 256 -9.46 -20.19 15.78
CA TYR A 256 -9.84 -19.82 14.42
C TYR A 256 -8.60 -19.64 13.54
N LEU A 257 -7.59 -18.93 14.05
CA LEU A 257 -6.31 -18.77 13.37
C LEU A 257 -5.67 -20.12 13.05
N GLN A 258 -5.70 -21.10 13.96
CA GLN A 258 -5.17 -22.45 13.70
C GLN A 258 -5.89 -23.17 12.55
N ARG A 259 -7.22 -23.03 12.45
CA ARG A 259 -7.99 -23.58 11.31
C ARG A 259 -7.62 -22.89 10.00
N VAL A 260 -7.51 -21.56 10.02
CA VAL A 260 -7.08 -20.78 8.86
C VAL A 260 -5.66 -21.17 8.44
N GLU A 261 -4.72 -21.31 9.39
CA GLU A 261 -3.36 -21.76 9.10
C GLU A 261 -3.37 -23.13 8.40
N LEU A 262 -4.18 -24.08 8.86
CA LEU A 262 -4.29 -25.39 8.21
C LEU A 262 -4.74 -25.23 6.74
N MET A 263 -5.76 -24.41 6.48
CA MET A 263 -6.22 -24.16 5.11
C MET A 263 -5.16 -23.45 4.26
N VAL A 264 -4.42 -22.50 4.83
CA VAL A 264 -3.30 -21.83 4.16
C VAL A 264 -2.18 -22.83 3.85
N TRP A 265 -1.83 -23.74 4.76
CA TRP A 265 -0.84 -24.79 4.49
C TRP A 265 -1.27 -25.69 3.32
N LEU A 266 -2.53 -26.15 3.31
CA LEU A 266 -3.08 -26.96 2.22
C LEU A 266 -3.07 -26.19 0.90
N PHE A 267 -3.43 -24.91 0.91
CA PHE A 267 -3.34 -24.05 -0.26
C PHE A 267 -1.91 -23.94 -0.80
N TYR A 268 -0.92 -23.61 0.05
CA TYR A 268 0.48 -23.50 -0.36
C TYR A 268 1.04 -24.83 -0.87
N LEU A 269 0.62 -25.96 -0.29
CA LEU A 269 0.95 -27.29 -0.79
C LEU A 269 0.38 -27.49 -2.20
N SER A 270 -0.92 -27.22 -2.40
CA SER A 270 -1.61 -27.38 -3.69
C SER A 270 -1.03 -26.53 -4.82
N LYS A 271 -0.42 -25.38 -4.48
CA LYS A 271 0.19 -24.46 -5.46
C LYS A 271 1.70 -24.64 -5.62
N GLY A 272 2.29 -25.67 -5.00
CA GLY A 272 3.73 -25.94 -5.09
C GLY A 272 4.60 -24.92 -4.34
N PHE A 273 4.03 -24.17 -3.40
CA PHE A 273 4.71 -23.14 -2.62
C PHE A 273 5.04 -23.56 -1.19
N LEU A 274 5.00 -24.85 -0.87
CA LEU A 274 5.29 -25.37 0.47
C LEU A 274 6.63 -24.85 1.04
N GLY A 275 7.68 -24.81 0.21
CA GLY A 275 8.98 -24.26 0.62
C GLY A 275 8.92 -22.78 1.01
N ALA A 276 8.11 -21.96 0.33
CA ALA A 276 7.88 -20.57 0.72
C ALA A 276 7.18 -20.46 2.07
N LYS A 277 6.16 -21.30 2.30
CA LYS A 277 5.45 -21.36 3.59
C LYS A 277 6.39 -21.73 4.73
N ILE A 278 7.20 -22.79 4.58
CA ILE A 278 8.19 -23.20 5.60
C ILE A 278 9.18 -22.08 5.89
N ARG A 279 9.74 -21.44 4.86
CA ARG A 279 10.68 -20.31 5.04
C ARG A 279 10.03 -19.14 5.78
N ALA A 280 8.79 -18.78 5.46
CA ALA A 280 8.06 -17.72 6.15
C ALA A 280 7.91 -18.03 7.65
N GLU A 281 7.58 -19.27 8.00
CA GLU A 281 7.47 -19.72 9.38
C GLU A 281 8.79 -19.70 10.14
N LEU A 282 9.89 -20.11 9.49
CA LEU A 282 11.22 -20.07 10.07
C LEU A 282 11.68 -18.62 10.29
N ASP A 283 11.39 -17.71 9.35
CA ASP A 283 11.72 -16.30 9.50
C ASP A 283 11.00 -15.65 10.68
N ILE A 284 9.69 -15.89 10.83
CA ILE A 284 8.93 -15.43 12.01
C ILE A 284 9.51 -16.00 13.31
N ARG A 285 9.88 -17.30 13.32
CA ARG A 285 10.49 -17.91 14.50
C ARG A 285 11.85 -17.31 14.85
N LYS A 286 12.68 -17.05 13.83
CA LYS A 286 14.01 -16.42 13.97
C LYS A 286 13.89 -15.01 14.55
N ASN A 287 12.86 -14.27 14.15
CA ASN A 287 12.69 -12.86 14.52
C ASN A 287 11.75 -12.60 15.70
N LYS A 288 11.36 -13.63 16.48
CA LYS A 288 10.39 -13.49 17.61
C LYS A 288 10.69 -12.36 18.58
N LYS A 289 11.97 -12.12 18.91
CA LYS A 289 12.36 -11.05 19.83
C LYS A 289 12.04 -9.67 19.26
N TYR A 290 12.39 -9.44 17.98
CA TYR A 290 12.06 -8.20 17.28
C TYR A 290 10.56 -8.00 17.19
N ILE A 291 9.82 -9.04 16.81
CA ILE A 291 8.35 -9.01 16.71
C ILE A 291 7.71 -8.65 18.06
N PHE A 292 8.22 -9.23 19.15
CA PHE A 292 7.71 -8.92 20.49
C PHE A 292 8.00 -7.47 20.90
N GLN A 293 9.19 -6.96 20.60
CA GLN A 293 9.54 -5.55 20.85
C GLN A 293 8.62 -4.61 20.05
N ARG A 294 8.37 -4.93 18.77
CA ARG A 294 7.45 -4.17 17.94
C ARG A 294 6.03 -4.20 18.49
N TYR A 295 5.54 -5.37 18.90
CA TYR A 295 4.23 -5.50 19.55
C TYR A 295 4.12 -4.57 20.76
N GLN A 296 5.13 -4.55 21.64
CA GLN A 296 5.11 -3.69 22.83
C GLN A 296 5.05 -2.20 22.45
N GLU A 297 5.81 -1.78 21.44
CA GLU A 297 5.77 -0.42 20.94
C GLU A 297 4.38 -0.05 20.41
N LEU A 298 3.80 -0.86 19.52
CA LEU A 298 2.49 -0.59 18.93
C LEU A 298 1.38 -0.63 19.96
N GLU A 299 1.40 -1.61 20.86
CA GLU A 299 0.41 -1.73 21.94
C GLU A 299 0.44 -0.52 22.88
N SER A 300 1.63 0.00 23.20
CA SER A 300 1.77 1.16 24.09
C SER A 300 1.20 2.46 23.52
N ARG A 301 1.08 2.55 22.19
CA ARG A 301 0.57 3.71 21.46
C ARG A 301 -0.89 3.57 21.05
N LYS A 302 -1.47 2.37 21.19
CA LYS A 302 -2.80 2.04 20.71
C LYS A 302 -3.86 2.84 21.47
N ILE A 303 -4.70 3.55 20.72
CA ILE A 303 -5.83 4.34 21.23
C ILE A 303 -7.14 3.60 20.93
N VAL A 304 -7.30 3.11 19.71
CA VAL A 304 -8.50 2.38 19.28
C VAL A 304 -8.32 0.89 19.62
N PRO A 305 -9.20 0.32 20.47
CA PRO A 305 -9.08 -1.07 20.90
C PRO A 305 -9.43 -2.04 19.77
N ASP A 306 -8.90 -3.27 19.86
CA ASP A 306 -9.13 -4.31 18.87
C ASP A 306 -10.63 -4.61 18.64
N THR A 307 -11.47 -4.46 19.67
CA THR A 307 -12.91 -4.69 19.58
C THR A 307 -13.64 -3.70 18.68
N GLU A 308 -13.12 -2.49 18.52
CA GLU A 308 -13.64 -1.51 17.56
C GLU A 308 -13.05 -1.76 16.18
N MET A 309 -11.74 -2.03 16.11
CA MET A 309 -11.06 -2.36 14.86
C MET A 309 -11.69 -3.55 14.14
N ILE A 310 -12.00 -4.62 14.86
CA ILE A 310 -12.58 -5.85 14.28
C ILE A 310 -13.94 -5.60 13.64
N LYS A 311 -14.75 -4.66 14.17
CA LYS A 311 -16.05 -4.31 13.58
C LYS A 311 -15.91 -3.62 12.22
N MET A 312 -14.73 -3.09 11.91
CA MET A 312 -14.44 -2.44 10.63
C MET A 312 -13.91 -3.42 9.57
N PHE A 313 -13.51 -4.63 9.97
CA PHE A 313 -13.06 -5.64 9.03
C PHE A 313 -14.28 -6.23 8.30
N PRO A 314 -14.18 -6.41 6.97
CA PRO A 314 -15.25 -7.07 6.25
C PRO A 314 -15.33 -8.52 6.70
N ASP A 315 -16.55 -9.02 6.77
CA ASP A 315 -16.91 -10.41 6.99
C ASP A 315 -16.90 -11.23 5.70
N GLU A 316 -16.86 -10.57 4.54
CA GLU A 316 -16.74 -11.19 3.21
C GLU A 316 -15.42 -10.81 2.53
N ILE A 317 -14.76 -11.80 1.92
CA ILE A 317 -13.60 -11.57 1.07
C ILE A 317 -14.04 -11.52 -0.40
N PHE A 318 -13.71 -10.40 -1.05
CA PHE A 318 -13.90 -10.28 -2.50
C PHE A 318 -12.80 -11.04 -3.25
N VAL A 319 -13.20 -12.01 -4.07
CA VAL A 319 -12.30 -12.77 -4.94
C VAL A 319 -12.59 -12.41 -6.40
N PRO A 320 -11.62 -11.82 -7.12
CA PRO A 320 -11.80 -11.49 -8.54
C PRO A 320 -12.09 -12.75 -9.39
N LYS A 321 -12.91 -12.61 -10.43
CA LYS A 321 -13.39 -13.73 -11.29
C LYS A 321 -12.25 -14.55 -11.92
N ASN A 322 -11.13 -13.90 -12.23
CA ASN A 322 -9.96 -14.57 -12.83
C ASN A 322 -9.21 -15.48 -11.83
N VAL A 323 -9.49 -15.38 -10.52
CA VAL A 323 -8.93 -16.25 -9.46
C VAL A 323 -9.83 -17.43 -9.18
N SER A 324 -11.15 -17.22 -9.24
CA SER A 324 -12.16 -18.22 -8.90
C SER A 324 -12.42 -19.24 -10.01
N GLY A 325 -11.98 -18.99 -11.24
CA GLY A 325 -12.26 -19.87 -12.39
C GLY A 325 -13.75 -19.84 -12.80
N SER A 326 -14.27 -20.94 -13.36
CA SER A 326 -15.70 -21.08 -13.74
C SER A 326 -16.68 -21.08 -12.55
N PHE A 327 -16.17 -21.13 -11.33
CA PHE A 327 -16.96 -20.77 -10.16
C PHE A 327 -17.02 -19.25 -10.13
N GLY A 328 -18.17 -18.68 -10.52
CA GLY A 328 -18.40 -17.24 -10.57
C GLY A 328 -17.95 -16.52 -9.30
N SER A 329 -17.73 -15.20 -9.38
CA SER A 329 -17.35 -14.37 -8.23
C SER A 329 -18.23 -14.71 -7.02
N ARG A 330 -17.68 -15.45 -6.05
CA ARG A 330 -18.34 -15.77 -4.79
C ARG A 330 -17.64 -14.97 -3.71
N THR A 331 -18.45 -14.24 -2.96
CA THR A 331 -18.13 -13.79 -1.61
C THR A 331 -17.93 -15.04 -0.75
N PHE A 332 -16.82 -15.08 0.00
CA PHE A 332 -16.46 -16.15 0.92
C PHE A 332 -16.31 -15.62 2.33
#